data_AF-A0A9E6BGJ9-F1
#
_entry.id   AF-A0A9E6BGJ9-F1
#
_cell.length_a   1.000
_cell.length_b   1.000
_cell.length_c   1.000
_cell.angle_alpha   90.00
_cell.angle_beta   90.00
_cell.angle_gamma   90.00
#
_symmetry.space_group_name_H-M   'P 1'
#
loop_
_entity.id
_entity.type
_entity.pdbx_description
1 polymer ?
#
loop_
_entity_poly.entity_id
_entity_poly.type
_entity_poly.pdbx_seq_one_letter_code
_entity_poly.pdbx_strand_id
1 'polypeptide(L)'
;MPDNYKLRLSYILLMIPLMVLMAPGAAIHAYEGIEAYYIRYDIKSSKNRVVDDNLLMVPAKDDFRVENFSLTFTTGAISAAPGESTTSINRRIKDNSLKTILVNKGLKSVKTKDYDTVISYEGMIITPLKILKNTYNEKQNNYFYKAQVEFSPIAFPDKWETLNMKYKIKKIFHDFFQLFQ
;
A
#
# COMPACT_ATOMS: atom_id res chain seq x y z
N MET A 1 -15.95 44.76 -29.63
CA MET A 1 -15.04 43.67 -29.20
C MET A 1 -15.33 42.45 -30.06
N PRO A 2 -14.33 41.87 -30.75
CA PRO A 2 -14.57 40.92 -31.85
C PRO A 2 -15.03 39.55 -31.33
N ASP A 3 -16.14 39.01 -31.84
CA ASP A 3 -16.84 37.79 -31.37
C ASP A 3 -15.99 36.50 -31.28
N ASN A 4 -14.76 36.53 -31.80
CA ASN A 4 -13.80 35.44 -31.77
C ASN A 4 -13.32 35.05 -30.35
N TYR A 5 -13.45 35.93 -29.34
CA TYR A 5 -13.08 35.56 -27.97
C TYR A 5 -14.10 34.60 -27.36
N LYS A 6 -15.40 34.72 -27.67
CA LYS A 6 -16.45 33.82 -27.14
C LYS A 6 -16.25 32.39 -27.62
N LEU A 7 -15.85 32.24 -28.89
CA LEU A 7 -15.58 30.96 -29.54
C LEU A 7 -14.29 30.30 -29.03
N ARG A 8 -13.26 31.09 -28.69
CA ARG A 8 -12.04 30.58 -28.05
C ARG A 8 -12.27 30.23 -26.58
N LEU A 9 -13.04 31.05 -25.86
CA LEU A 9 -13.38 30.80 -24.46
C LEU A 9 -14.23 29.54 -24.32
N SER A 10 -15.20 29.31 -25.22
CA SER A 10 -16.00 28.09 -25.24
C SER A 10 -15.14 26.86 -25.55
N TYR A 11 -14.19 26.95 -26.48
CA TYR A 11 -13.25 25.86 -26.76
C TYR A 11 -12.36 25.51 -25.57
N ILE A 12 -11.84 26.52 -24.87
CA ILE A 12 -11.03 26.31 -23.66
C ILE A 12 -11.88 25.68 -22.55
N LEU A 13 -13.12 26.14 -22.37
CA LEU A 13 -14.04 25.59 -21.38
C LEU A 13 -14.41 24.12 -21.65
N LEU A 14 -14.44 23.72 -22.93
CA LEU A 14 -14.78 22.36 -23.37
C LEU A 14 -13.55 21.41 -23.38
N MET A 15 -12.34 21.93 -23.57
CA MET A 15 -11.11 21.15 -23.54
C MET A 15 -10.65 20.77 -22.12
N ILE A 16 -10.97 21.60 -21.11
CA ILE A 16 -10.65 21.31 -19.70
C ILE A 16 -11.30 20.00 -19.21
N PRO A 17 -12.61 19.73 -19.39
CA PRO A 17 -13.20 18.46 -18.99
C PRO A 17 -12.71 17.28 -19.83
N LEU A 18 -12.36 17.49 -21.11
CA LEU A 18 -11.83 16.44 -21.98
C LEU A 18 -10.44 15.95 -21.54
N MET A 19 -9.56 16.85 -21.10
CA MET A 19 -8.27 16.48 -20.51
C MET A 19 -8.41 15.76 -19.17
N VAL A 20 -9.42 16.10 -18.37
CA VAL A 20 -9.72 15.40 -17.11
C VAL A 20 -10.23 13.97 -17.37
N LEU A 21 -10.96 13.74 -18.47
CA LEU A 21 -11.43 12.41 -18.86
C LEU A 21 -10.31 11.49 -19.38
N MET A 22 -9.27 12.06 -20.02
CA MET A 22 -8.15 11.29 -20.58
C MET A 22 -6.96 11.14 -19.62
N ALA A 23 -6.98 11.81 -18.46
CA ALA A 23 -6.06 11.49 -17.38
C ALA A 23 -6.32 10.04 -16.93
N PRO A 24 -5.30 9.16 -16.83
CA PRO A 24 -5.50 7.80 -16.35
C PRO A 24 -6.10 7.89 -14.95
N GLY A 25 -7.41 7.63 -14.88
CA GLY A 25 -8.16 7.60 -13.65
C GLY A 25 -7.59 6.47 -12.82
N ALA A 26 -6.72 6.80 -11.86
CA ALA A 26 -6.52 5.92 -10.71
C ALA A 26 -7.90 5.72 -10.10
N ALA A 27 -8.48 4.55 -10.38
CA ALA A 27 -9.81 4.15 -9.99
C ALA A 27 -9.92 4.36 -8.48
N ILE A 28 -10.75 5.34 -8.08
CA ILE A 28 -11.15 5.49 -6.70
C ILE A 28 -12.21 4.41 -6.51
N HIS A 29 -11.77 3.19 -6.22
CA HIS A 29 -12.67 2.13 -5.84
C HIS A 29 -13.24 2.50 -4.46
N ALA A 30 -14.51 2.88 -4.44
CA ALA A 30 -15.30 2.94 -3.22
C ALA A 30 -15.47 1.49 -2.72
N TYR A 31 -14.58 1.08 -1.83
CA TYR A 31 -14.57 -0.25 -1.23
C TYR A 31 -15.34 -0.21 0.11
N GLU A 32 -16.64 -0.44 0.07
CA GLU A 32 -17.40 -0.79 1.28
C GLU A 32 -17.01 -2.22 1.71
N GLY A 33 -16.21 -2.34 2.78
CA GLY A 33 -15.85 -3.61 3.42
C GLY A 33 -14.43 -4.12 3.18
N ILE A 34 -13.67 -3.50 2.27
CA ILE A 34 -12.24 -3.78 2.05
C ILE A 34 -11.46 -2.55 2.53
N GLU A 35 -10.86 -2.66 3.71
CA GLU A 35 -10.16 -1.55 4.34
C GLU A 35 -8.70 -1.50 3.90
N ALA A 36 -8.27 -0.30 3.52
CA ALA A 36 -6.89 0.04 3.26
C ALA A 36 -6.14 0.28 4.58
N TYR A 37 -4.95 -0.29 4.70
CA TYR A 37 -4.11 -0.17 5.88
C TYR A 37 -2.72 0.32 5.51
N TYR A 38 -2.23 1.27 6.27
CA TYR A 38 -0.82 1.60 6.32
C TYR A 38 -0.09 0.50 7.10
N ILE A 39 1.00 0.01 6.54
CA ILE A 39 1.86 -0.98 7.18
C ILE A 39 3.30 -0.50 7.19
N ARG A 40 3.97 -0.72 8.33
CA ARG A 40 5.36 -0.34 8.54
C ARG A 40 6.10 -1.47 9.24
N TYR A 41 7.23 -1.86 8.69
CA TYR A 41 8.12 -2.83 9.30
C TYR A 41 9.44 -2.16 9.67
N ASP A 42 9.72 -2.14 10.97
CA ASP A 42 10.94 -1.56 11.53
C ASP A 42 11.88 -2.68 11.98
N ILE A 43 13.14 -2.58 11.57
CA ILE A 43 14.23 -3.45 12.04
C ILE A 43 15.21 -2.57 12.81
N LYS A 44 15.35 -2.82 14.10
CA LYS A 44 16.33 -2.15 14.95
C LYS A 44 17.61 -3.00 15.03
N SER A 45 18.72 -2.38 14.66
CA SER A 45 20.06 -2.94 14.82
C SER A 45 20.88 -2.10 15.79
N SER A 46 21.62 -2.74 16.69
CA SER A 46 22.59 -2.10 17.57
C SER A 46 23.90 -2.89 17.51
N LYS A 47 25.04 -2.20 17.44
CA LYS A 47 26.37 -2.85 17.37
C LYS A 47 26.44 -3.93 16.27
N ASN A 48 25.90 -3.62 15.09
CA ASN A 48 25.83 -4.52 13.93
C ASN A 48 25.06 -5.83 14.13
N ARG A 49 24.15 -5.89 15.12
CA ARG A 49 23.24 -7.03 15.34
C ARG A 49 21.81 -6.54 15.34
N VAL A 50 20.91 -7.30 14.72
CA VAL A 50 19.46 -7.07 14.85
C VAL A 50 19.08 -7.37 16.30
N VAL A 51 18.48 -6.39 16.96
CA VAL A 51 18.06 -6.48 18.36
C VAL A 51 16.56 -6.68 18.47
N ASP A 52 15.80 -6.02 17.59
CA ASP A 52 14.35 -6.01 17.66
C ASP A 52 13.75 -5.77 16.26
N ASP A 53 12.52 -6.23 16.07
CA ASP A 53 11.71 -5.94 14.89
C ASP A 53 10.26 -5.68 15.28
N ASN A 54 9.57 -4.83 14.51
CA ASN A 54 8.17 -4.51 14.78
C ASN A 54 7.40 -4.31 13.47
N LEU A 55 6.28 -5.00 13.32
CA LEU A 55 5.33 -4.80 12.23
C LEU A 55 4.09 -4.05 12.75
N LEU A 56 3.94 -2.80 12.33
CA LEU A 56 2.79 -1.95 12.60
C LEU A 56 1.79 -2.04 11.45
N MET A 57 0.50 -2.10 11.78
CA MET A 57 -0.60 -2.04 10.82
C MET A 57 -1.69 -1.12 11.38
N VAL A 58 -2.04 -0.06 10.63
CA VAL A 58 -2.99 0.97 11.05
C VAL A 58 -3.98 1.23 9.91
N PRO A 59 -5.30 1.30 10.19
CA PRO A 59 -6.30 1.67 9.18
C PRO A 59 -5.96 3.03 8.56
N ALA A 60 -5.98 3.09 7.23
CA ALA A 60 -5.64 4.29 6.47
C ALA A 60 -6.54 4.37 5.22
N LYS A 61 -7.79 4.81 5.43
CA LYS A 61 -8.81 4.89 4.38
C LYS A 61 -8.50 5.95 3.30
N ASP A 62 -7.74 6.98 3.65
CA ASP A 62 -7.51 8.18 2.83
C ASP A 62 -6.04 8.62 2.81
N ASP A 63 -5.12 7.69 2.52
CA ASP A 63 -3.71 8.05 2.42
C ASP A 63 -3.37 8.54 1.00
N PHE A 64 -3.14 9.83 0.86
CA PHE A 64 -2.74 10.43 -0.42
C PHE A 64 -1.33 10.03 -0.86
N ARG A 65 -0.53 9.42 0.02
CA ARG A 65 0.88 9.12 -0.26
C ARG A 65 1.10 7.91 -1.16
N VAL A 66 0.04 7.23 -1.60
CA VAL A 66 0.12 6.08 -2.53
C VAL A 66 -0.48 6.43 -3.89
N GLU A 67 0.15 5.91 -4.95
CA GLU A 67 -0.29 6.19 -6.34
C GLU A 67 -1.08 5.03 -6.94
N ASN A 68 -0.52 3.81 -6.91
CA ASN A 68 -1.10 2.65 -7.61
C ASN A 68 -0.94 1.38 -6.78
N PHE A 69 -2.04 0.65 -6.59
CA PHE A 69 -2.02 -0.69 -6.02
C PHE A 69 -1.69 -1.73 -7.09
N SER A 70 -0.92 -2.74 -6.70
CA SER A 70 -0.59 -3.87 -7.54
C SER A 70 -0.76 -5.18 -6.77
N LEU A 71 -1.31 -6.20 -7.43
CA LEU A 71 -1.42 -7.53 -6.83
C LEU A 71 -0.02 -8.11 -6.62
N THR A 72 0.35 -8.33 -5.36
CA THR A 72 1.67 -8.83 -4.97
C THR A 72 1.55 -10.22 -4.37
N PHE A 73 2.45 -11.10 -4.79
CA PHE A 73 2.54 -12.47 -4.32
C PHE A 73 3.76 -12.65 -3.42
N THR A 74 3.63 -13.51 -2.43
CA THR A 74 4.74 -14.00 -1.62
C THR A 74 4.70 -15.51 -1.51
N THR A 75 5.88 -16.09 -1.35
CA THR A 75 6.07 -17.51 -1.09
C THR A 75 7.09 -17.65 0.01
N GLY A 76 6.92 -18.65 0.87
CA GLY A 76 7.87 -18.92 1.93
C GLY A 76 7.65 -20.28 2.58
N ALA A 77 8.47 -20.55 3.59
CA ALA A 77 8.38 -21.74 4.42
C ALA A 77 8.32 -21.34 5.90
N ILE A 78 7.52 -22.03 6.69
CA ILE A 78 7.39 -21.83 8.13
C ILE A 78 7.50 -23.17 8.84
N SER A 79 8.41 -23.27 9.80
CA SER A 79 8.54 -24.48 10.62
C SER A 79 7.35 -24.65 11.55
N ALA A 80 6.82 -25.87 11.58
CA ALA A 80 5.70 -26.27 12.41
C ALA A 80 6.21 -26.70 13.78
N ALA A 81 5.65 -26.13 14.85
CA ALA A 81 5.81 -26.74 16.17
C ALA A 81 4.85 -27.94 16.31
N PRO A 82 5.23 -29.00 17.05
CA PRO A 82 4.33 -30.12 17.31
C PRO A 82 3.02 -29.62 17.95
N GLY A 83 1.87 -30.00 17.37
CA GLY A 83 0.55 -29.61 17.86
C GLY A 83 0.16 -28.14 17.58
N GLU A 84 0.91 -27.42 16.74
CA GLU A 84 0.58 -26.04 16.37
C GLU A 84 -0.77 -25.97 15.61
N SER A 85 -1.64 -25.04 16.02
CA SER A 85 -2.95 -24.87 15.39
C SER A 85 -2.84 -24.23 14.01
N THR A 86 -3.75 -24.59 13.10
CA THR A 86 -3.87 -23.97 11.76
C THR A 86 -4.02 -22.45 11.83
N THR A 87 -4.69 -21.93 12.86
CA THR A 87 -4.83 -20.48 13.09
C THR A 87 -3.50 -19.81 13.40
N SER A 88 -2.66 -20.44 14.24
CA SER A 88 -1.30 -19.95 14.52
C SER A 88 -0.45 -19.91 13.25
N ILE A 89 -0.47 -21.00 12.48
CA ILE A 89 0.26 -21.10 11.21
C ILE A 89 -0.19 -20.01 10.24
N ASN A 90 -1.50 -19.83 10.06
CA ASN A 90 -2.04 -18.79 9.17
C ASN A 90 -1.67 -17.38 9.62
N ARG A 91 -1.61 -17.12 10.94
CA ARG A 91 -1.15 -15.83 11.49
C ARG A 91 0.32 -15.57 11.13
N ARG A 92 1.18 -16.57 11.30
CA ARG A 92 2.61 -16.48 10.97
C ARG A 92 2.83 -16.33 9.46
N ILE A 93 2.04 -17.02 8.63
CA ILE A 93 2.05 -16.84 7.17
C ILE A 93 1.74 -15.39 6.81
N LYS A 94 0.70 -14.80 7.41
CA LYS A 94 0.32 -13.40 7.17
C LYS A 94 1.44 -12.45 7.58
N ASP A 95 1.98 -12.59 8.79
CA ASP A 95 3.08 -11.76 9.31
C ASP A 95 4.31 -11.82 8.39
N ASN A 96 4.82 -13.02 8.10
CA ASN A 96 5.99 -13.21 7.24
C ASN A 96 5.75 -12.68 5.83
N SER A 97 4.54 -12.84 5.29
CA SER A 97 4.19 -12.34 3.96
C SER A 97 4.24 -10.81 3.92
N LEU A 98 3.67 -10.13 4.91
CA LEU A 98 3.69 -8.66 4.98
C LEU A 98 5.12 -8.13 5.16
N LYS A 99 5.91 -8.70 6.07
CA LYS A 99 7.33 -8.36 6.24
C LYS A 99 8.10 -8.52 4.93
N THR A 100 7.91 -9.64 4.23
CA THR A 100 8.57 -9.92 2.94
C THR A 100 8.19 -8.91 1.86
N ILE A 101 6.91 -8.53 1.77
CA ILE A 101 6.45 -7.51 0.81
C ILE A 101 7.11 -6.17 1.11
N LEU A 102 7.11 -5.77 2.37
CA LEU A 102 7.69 -4.50 2.81
C LEU A 102 9.19 -4.44 2.54
N VAL A 103 9.95 -5.48 2.87
CA VAL A 103 11.39 -5.53 2.61
C VAL A 103 11.72 -5.42 1.13
N ASN A 104 10.93 -6.07 0.26
CA ASN A 104 11.22 -6.16 -1.17
C ASN A 104 10.68 -4.98 -1.99
N LYS A 105 9.54 -4.41 -1.58
CA LYS A 105 8.81 -3.43 -2.39
C LYS A 105 8.48 -2.14 -1.65
N GLY A 106 8.59 -2.11 -0.32
CA GLY A 106 8.24 -0.93 0.48
C GLY A 106 9.23 0.21 0.30
N LEU A 107 8.77 1.41 0.64
CA LEU A 107 9.64 2.58 0.75
C LEU A 107 10.59 2.35 1.92
N LYS A 108 11.88 2.26 1.61
CA LYS A 108 12.93 2.06 2.61
C LYS A 108 13.42 3.42 3.11
N SER A 109 13.47 3.59 4.43
CA SER A 109 14.18 4.67 5.09
C SER A 109 15.14 4.10 6.13
N VAL A 110 16.23 4.83 6.40
CA VAL A 110 17.27 4.42 7.36
C VAL A 110 17.54 5.60 8.27
N LYS A 111 17.46 5.37 9.58
CA LYS A 111 17.81 6.35 10.61
C LYS A 111 18.88 5.76 11.50
N THR A 112 20.03 6.43 11.59
CA THR A 112 21.13 6.04 12.47
C THR A 112 21.37 7.11 13.51
N LYS A 113 21.47 6.72 14.78
CA LYS A 113 21.82 7.59 15.90
C LYS A 113 22.53 6.78 16.97
N ASP A 114 23.66 7.28 17.49
CA ASP A 114 24.38 6.70 18.64
C ASP A 114 24.65 5.18 18.53
N TYR A 115 25.14 4.71 17.37
CA TYR A 115 25.39 3.29 17.03
C TYR A 115 24.15 2.37 16.93
N ASP A 116 22.96 2.94 17.09
CA ASP A 116 21.69 2.28 16.77
C ASP A 116 21.25 2.69 15.37
N THR A 117 20.84 1.71 14.56
CA THR A 117 20.28 1.90 13.23
C THR A 117 18.89 1.30 13.19
N VAL A 118 17.90 2.11 12.77
CA VAL A 118 16.55 1.65 12.47
C VAL A 118 16.36 1.70 10.96
N ILE A 119 16.02 0.56 10.36
CA ILE A 119 15.62 0.45 8.97
C ILE A 119 14.10 0.30 8.96
N SER A 120 13.41 1.22 8.31
CA SER A 120 11.96 1.20 8.20
C SER A 120 11.55 0.93 6.75
N TYR A 121 10.56 0.06 6.59
CA TYR A 121 9.94 -0.27 5.31
C TYR A 121 8.46 0.06 5.37
N GLU A 122 7.99 0.91 4.48
CA GLU A 122 6.64 1.47 4.54
C GLU A 122 5.84 1.18 3.26
N GLY A 123 4.54 0.94 3.42
CA GLY A 123 3.62 0.72 2.32
C GLY A 123 2.18 0.71 2.78
N MET A 124 1.29 0.46 1.83
CA MET A 124 -0.12 0.22 2.08
C MET A 124 -0.57 -1.10 1.48
N ILE A 125 -1.54 -1.70 2.13
CA ILE A 125 -2.24 -2.89 1.65
C ILE A 125 -3.74 -2.68 1.63
N ILE A 126 -4.38 -3.43 0.74
CA ILE A 126 -5.83 -3.59 0.72
C ILE A 126 -6.14 -5.00 1.24
N THR A 127 -6.88 -5.07 2.34
CA THR A 127 -7.18 -6.33 3.04
C THR A 127 -8.38 -7.07 2.43
N PRO A 128 -8.48 -8.41 2.56
CA PRO A 128 -7.60 -9.31 3.29
C PRO A 128 -6.44 -9.86 2.45
N LEU A 129 -5.32 -10.17 3.12
CA LEU A 129 -4.29 -11.04 2.56
C LEU A 129 -4.83 -12.46 2.41
N LYS A 130 -4.84 -12.96 1.17
CA LYS A 130 -5.36 -14.28 0.81
C LYS A 130 -4.23 -15.32 0.77
N ILE A 131 -4.39 -16.41 1.50
CA ILE A 131 -3.49 -17.57 1.44
C ILE A 131 -3.99 -18.48 0.33
N LEU A 132 -3.21 -18.64 -0.74
CA LEU A 132 -3.58 -19.41 -1.92
C LEU A 132 -3.18 -20.89 -1.79
N LYS A 133 -2.04 -21.15 -1.15
CA LYS A 133 -1.53 -22.49 -0.88
C LYS A 133 -0.90 -22.51 0.50
N ASN A 134 -1.13 -23.60 1.21
CA ASN A 134 -0.47 -23.92 2.48
C ASN A 134 -0.33 -25.44 2.56
N THR A 135 0.85 -25.96 2.28
CA THR A 135 1.12 -27.40 2.17
C THR A 135 2.18 -27.81 3.17
N TYR A 136 1.87 -28.79 4.01
CA TYR A 136 2.81 -29.34 4.97
C TYR A 136 3.75 -30.35 4.31
N ASN A 137 5.03 -30.28 4.64
CA ASN A 137 6.05 -31.24 4.24
C ASN A 137 6.64 -31.91 5.48
N GLU A 138 6.24 -33.16 5.72
CA GLU A 138 6.69 -33.98 6.86
C GLU A 138 8.21 -34.18 6.90
N LYS A 139 8.87 -34.32 5.74
CA LYS A 139 10.33 -34.56 5.67
C LYS A 139 11.14 -33.38 6.19
N GLN A 140 10.58 -32.18 6.09
CA GLN A 140 11.25 -30.93 6.47
C GLN A 140 10.60 -30.26 7.68
N ASN A 141 9.53 -30.85 8.23
CA ASN A 141 8.72 -30.28 9.31
C ASN A 141 8.31 -28.80 9.03
N ASN A 142 7.99 -28.49 7.78
CA ASN A 142 7.74 -27.12 7.31
C ASN A 142 6.43 -27.03 6.51
N TYR A 143 5.72 -25.92 6.70
CA TYR A 143 4.63 -25.50 5.83
C TYR A 143 5.16 -24.60 4.71
N PHE A 144 4.93 -24.99 3.47
CA PHE A 144 5.18 -24.18 2.29
C PHE A 144 3.92 -23.40 1.94
N TYR A 145 4.04 -22.09 1.79
CA TYR A 145 2.90 -21.24 1.51
C TYR A 145 3.08 -20.36 0.28
N LYS A 146 1.93 -19.98 -0.29
CA LYS A 146 1.82 -18.89 -1.26
C LYS A 146 0.68 -17.97 -0.82
N ALA A 147 0.95 -16.68 -0.71
CA ALA A 147 -0.02 -15.67 -0.33
C ALA A 147 -0.07 -14.53 -1.36
N GLN A 148 -1.20 -13.82 -1.41
CA GLN A 148 -1.38 -12.63 -2.24
C GLN A 148 -2.09 -11.52 -1.48
N VAL A 149 -1.74 -10.28 -1.81
CA VAL A 149 -2.40 -9.07 -1.33
C VAL A 149 -2.18 -7.94 -2.33
N GLU A 150 -3.11 -7.00 -2.39
CA GLU A 150 -2.91 -5.76 -3.13
C GLU A 150 -2.03 -4.82 -2.30
N PHE A 151 -0.95 -4.34 -2.89
CA PHE A 151 0.09 -3.56 -2.22
C PHE A 151 0.51 -2.34 -3.04
N SER A 152 0.81 -1.24 -2.35
CA SER A 152 1.43 -0.05 -2.92
C SER A 152 2.51 0.49 -1.97
N PRO A 153 3.74 0.79 -2.43
CA PRO A 153 4.71 1.50 -1.61
C PRO A 153 4.27 2.95 -1.35
N ILE A 154 4.67 3.48 -0.19
CA ILE A 154 4.55 4.93 0.06
C ILE A 154 5.43 5.67 -0.96
N ALA A 155 4.90 6.74 -1.56
CA ALA A 155 5.67 7.58 -2.45
C ALA A 155 6.81 8.29 -1.70
N PHE A 156 7.87 8.68 -2.40
CA PHE A 156 8.92 9.48 -1.78
C PHE A 156 8.37 10.85 -1.31
N PRO A 157 8.94 11.44 -0.24
CA PRO A 157 8.45 12.70 0.33
C PRO A 157 8.38 13.88 -0.64
N ASP A 158 9.24 13.91 -1.65
CA ASP A 158 9.25 14.90 -2.74
C ASP A 158 7.95 14.90 -3.56
N LYS A 159 7.24 13.76 -3.64
CA LYS A 159 5.97 13.62 -4.37
C LYS A 159 4.74 13.91 -3.52
N TRP A 160 4.88 13.99 -2.20
CA TRP A 160 3.74 14.08 -1.29
C TRP A 160 2.89 15.33 -1.51
N GLU A 161 3.52 16.47 -1.79
CA GLU A 161 2.79 17.71 -2.05
C GLU A 161 1.92 17.62 -3.32
N THR A 162 2.49 17.13 -4.42
CA THR A 162 1.77 16.92 -5.67
C THR A 162 0.62 15.93 -5.49
N LEU A 163 0.85 14.85 -4.73
CA LEU A 163 -0.19 13.85 -4.46
C LEU A 163 -1.31 14.39 -3.57
N ASN A 164 -0.97 15.17 -2.54
CA ASN A 164 -1.95 15.84 -1.70
C ASN A 164 -2.82 16.81 -2.52
N MET A 165 -2.20 17.58 -3.43
CA MET A 165 -2.95 18.46 -4.32
C MET A 165 -3.92 17.69 -5.22
N LYS A 166 -3.45 16.61 -5.86
CA LYS A 166 -4.31 15.72 -6.68
C LYS A 166 -5.47 15.14 -5.87
N TYR A 167 -5.19 14.69 -4.65
CA TYR A 167 -6.21 14.16 -3.74
C TYR A 167 -7.26 15.22 -3.38
N LYS A 168 -6.85 16.44 -3.01
CA LYS A 168 -7.77 17.55 -2.70
C LYS A 168 -8.67 17.91 -3.88
N ILE A 169 -8.11 17.98 -5.09
CA ILE A 169 -8.88 18.25 -6.31
C ILE A 169 -9.92 17.15 -6.52
N LYS A 170 -9.52 15.88 -6.46
CA LYS A 170 -10.43 14.74 -6.59
C LYS A 170 -11.58 14.80 -5.58
N LYS A 171 -11.28 15.15 -4.33
CA LYS A 171 -12.29 15.30 -3.27
C LYS A 171 -13.29 16.40 -3.58
N ILE A 172 -12.82 17.59 -3.98
CA ILE A 172 -13.70 18.71 -4.35
C ILE A 172 -14.64 18.32 -5.49
N PHE A 173 -14.13 17.65 -6.53
CA PHE A 173 -14.98 17.16 -7.62
C PHE A 173 -16.01 16.13 -7.14
N HIS A 174 -15.59 15.19 -6.30
CA HIS A 174 -16.48 14.18 -5.74
C HIS A 174 -17.62 14.81 -4.92
N ASP A 175 -17.28 15.72 -4.00
CA ASP A 175 -18.23 16.46 -3.17
C ASP A 175 -19.16 17.31 -4.05
N PHE A 176 -18.64 17.94 -5.10
CA PHE A 176 -19.45 18.71 -6.07
C PHE A 176 -20.47 17.82 -6.79
N PHE A 177 -20.07 16.65 -7.30
CA PHE A 177 -21.01 15.73 -7.97
C PHE A 177 -22.04 15.13 -7.01
N GLN A 178 -21.66 14.87 -5.75
CA GLN A 178 -22.60 14.40 -4.73
C GLN A 178 -23.70 15.43 -4.43
N LEU A 179 -23.44 16.74 -4.57
CA LEU A 179 -24.46 17.78 -4.38
C LEU A 179 -25.53 17.81 -5.49
N PHE A 180 -25.32 17.10 -6.61
CA PHE A 180 -26.29 16.98 -7.72
C PHE A 180 -26.96 15.60 -7.79
N GLN A 181 -26.70 14.71 -6.83
CA GLN A 181 -27.44 13.46 -6.62
C GLN A 181 -28.49 13.63 -5.51
#